data_AF-A0A537ZD51-F1
#
_entry.id   AF-A0A537ZD51-F1
#
_cell.length_a   1.000
_cell.length_b   1.000
_cell.length_c   1.000
_cell.angle_alpha   90.00
_cell.angle_beta   90.00
_cell.angle_gamma   90.00
#
_symmetry.space_group_name_H-M   'P 1'
#
loop_
_entity.id
_entity.type
_entity.pdbx_description
1 polymer ?
#
loop_
_entity_poly.entity_id
_entity_poly.type
_entity_poly.pdbx_seq_one_letter_code
_entity_poly.pdbx_strand_id
1 'polypeptide(L)'
;MPAPGPCGWVGRMRKILTSASVIAVIAVAGFPGASADPGATSMEARTLDGSGNDPGHPGWGEAGTLYLRVTTPNYADGVSRMVAGPSPRYISNRVFNDVGQNLFSENDVSQWGWVWGQFVDHDIGLRDETPAESAPIPFDPHDPLEAFANDLGAMGFARTPAATGTGVTSPRQQTNTVSGYLDGSAVYGIDSTRLEWLREGPVDGDLTNNAAPLLLPGGYLPRADARGNPVTAPSMDLFGGLAGTPQAARIAGDVRANENVALLAVQTLFAR
;
A
#
# COMPACT_ATOMS: atom_id res chain seq x y z
N MET A 1 -27.79 27.31 56.17
CA MET A 1 -28.73 26.39 56.85
C MET A 1 -28.85 25.10 56.02
N PRO A 2 -29.20 23.94 56.61
CA PRO A 2 -29.01 22.58 56.04
C PRO A 2 -30.26 22.11 55.23
N ALA A 3 -30.48 20.87 54.77
CA ALA A 3 -29.91 19.51 54.99
C ALA A 3 -30.31 18.57 53.81
N PRO A 4 -29.95 17.25 53.75
CA PRO A 4 -28.92 16.46 54.47
C PRO A 4 -27.83 15.99 53.44
N GLY A 5 -27.28 14.77 53.32
CA GLY A 5 -27.33 13.48 54.05
C GLY A 5 -26.57 12.35 53.29
N PRO A 6 -25.81 11.41 53.93
CA PRO A 6 -24.93 10.47 53.22
C PRO A 6 -25.43 9.00 53.08
N CYS A 7 -24.62 8.19 52.38
CA CYS A 7 -24.84 6.80 51.96
C CYS A 7 -25.15 5.76 53.05
N GLY A 8 -25.78 4.65 52.62
CA GLY A 8 -25.74 3.33 53.27
C GLY A 8 -25.37 2.22 52.27
N TRP A 9 -24.63 1.21 52.71
CA TRP A 9 -24.13 0.08 51.90
C TRP A 9 -24.27 -1.24 52.68
N VAL A 10 -24.03 -2.38 52.02
CA VAL A 10 -23.98 -3.76 52.57
C VAL A 10 -25.34 -4.41 52.90
N GLY A 11 -25.52 -5.70 52.53
CA GLY A 11 -26.67 -6.50 53.01
C GLY A 11 -27.09 -7.72 52.17
N ARG A 12 -26.20 -8.68 51.88
CA ARG A 12 -26.62 -9.97 51.28
C ARG A 12 -27.38 -10.83 52.31
N MET A 13 -28.52 -11.41 51.94
CA MET A 13 -28.77 -12.85 52.18
C MET A 13 -29.88 -13.45 51.29
N ARG A 14 -29.96 -14.79 51.26
CA ARG A 14 -30.71 -15.59 50.28
C ARG A 14 -32.18 -15.82 50.67
N LYS A 15 -33.04 -16.02 49.66
CA LYS A 15 -34.09 -17.05 49.68
C LYS A 15 -34.04 -17.89 48.40
N ILE A 16 -34.57 -19.11 48.47
CA ILE A 16 -34.63 -20.15 47.43
C ILE A 16 -36.13 -20.53 47.27
N LEU A 17 -36.48 -21.36 46.27
CA LEU A 17 -37.83 -21.85 45.89
C LEU A 17 -38.51 -20.92 44.84
N THR A 18 -39.17 -21.39 43.77
CA THR A 18 -39.39 -22.78 43.32
C THR A 18 -39.57 -22.91 41.80
N SER A 19 -39.45 -24.14 41.33
CA SER A 19 -39.56 -24.65 39.95
C SER A 19 -40.75 -24.18 39.10
N ALA A 20 -40.49 -23.98 37.80
CA ALA A 20 -41.43 -24.30 36.71
C ALA A 20 -40.66 -24.49 35.39
N SER A 21 -40.52 -25.73 34.91
CA SER A 21 -39.91 -26.02 33.60
C SER A 21 -40.96 -26.01 32.50
N VAL A 22 -40.82 -25.11 31.52
CA VAL A 22 -41.64 -25.12 30.29
C VAL A 22 -40.74 -25.43 29.11
N ILE A 23 -40.85 -26.64 28.56
CA ILE A 23 -40.15 -27.04 27.34
C ILE A 23 -40.98 -26.56 26.15
N ALA A 24 -40.61 -25.42 25.57
CA ALA A 24 -41.16 -24.95 24.30
C ALA A 24 -40.31 -25.48 23.14
N VAL A 25 -40.73 -26.60 22.54
CA VAL A 25 -40.13 -27.10 21.29
C VAL A 25 -40.59 -26.21 20.13
N ILE A 26 -39.84 -25.14 19.85
CA ILE A 26 -39.98 -24.40 18.60
C ILE A 26 -39.14 -25.13 17.56
N ALA A 27 -39.81 -25.91 16.71
CA ALA A 27 -39.20 -26.51 15.53
C ALA A 27 -38.96 -25.41 14.47
N VAL A 28 -37.84 -24.70 14.60
CA VAL A 28 -37.32 -23.88 13.50
C VAL A 28 -36.93 -24.85 12.38
N ALA A 29 -37.66 -24.79 11.26
CA ALA A 29 -37.32 -25.58 10.08
C ALA A 29 -35.91 -25.21 9.64
N GLY A 30 -35.01 -26.19 9.60
CA GLY A 30 -33.68 -25.97 9.08
C GLY A 30 -33.77 -25.58 7.61
N PHE A 31 -33.33 -24.37 7.26
CA PHE A 31 -32.93 -24.09 5.89
C PHE A 31 -31.91 -25.16 5.49
N PRO A 32 -32.02 -25.81 4.32
CA PRO A 32 -30.97 -26.70 3.85
C PRO A 32 -29.71 -25.86 3.70
N GLY A 33 -28.75 -26.07 4.59
CA GLY A 33 -27.51 -25.30 4.57
C GLY A 33 -26.83 -25.47 3.22
N ALA A 34 -26.17 -24.40 2.75
CA ALA A 34 -25.15 -24.57 1.74
C ALA A 34 -24.17 -25.63 2.26
N SER A 35 -24.08 -26.76 1.57
CA SER A 35 -23.17 -27.82 1.96
C SER A 35 -21.75 -27.33 1.70
N ALA A 36 -21.12 -26.79 2.74
CA ALA A 36 -19.68 -26.62 2.79
C ALA A 36 -19.06 -27.98 2.43
N ASP A 37 -18.35 -28.03 1.32
CA ASP A 37 -17.79 -29.27 0.80
C ASP A 37 -16.84 -29.86 1.86
N PRO A 38 -17.08 -31.09 2.36
CA PRO A 38 -16.19 -31.70 3.34
C PRO A 38 -14.79 -32.00 2.78
N GLY A 39 -14.58 -31.90 1.47
CA GLY A 39 -13.27 -31.88 0.81
C GLY A 39 -12.64 -30.49 0.67
N ALA A 40 -13.36 -29.40 0.94
CA ALA A 40 -12.79 -28.05 0.97
C ALA A 40 -11.93 -27.87 2.22
N THR A 41 -10.63 -28.18 2.09
CA THR A 41 -9.60 -27.65 2.98
C THR A 41 -9.78 -26.14 3.07
N SER A 42 -10.00 -25.62 4.27
CA SER A 42 -9.99 -24.18 4.52
C SER A 42 -8.58 -23.66 4.29
N MET A 43 -8.30 -23.26 3.04
CA MET A 43 -7.09 -22.52 2.70
C MET A 43 -7.11 -21.25 3.53
N GLU A 44 -6.16 -21.14 4.46
CA GLU A 44 -5.99 -19.95 5.28
C GLU A 44 -5.67 -18.78 4.35
N ALA A 45 -6.60 -17.82 4.28
CA ALA A 45 -6.44 -16.66 3.42
C ALA A 45 -5.30 -15.79 3.96
N ARG A 46 -4.41 -15.35 3.06
CA ARG A 46 -3.38 -14.37 3.41
C ARG A 46 -4.06 -13.08 3.88
N THR A 47 -3.48 -12.46 4.90
CA THR A 47 -3.71 -11.06 5.23
C THR A 47 -3.24 -10.17 4.09
N LEU A 48 -3.91 -9.02 3.89
CA LEU A 48 -3.58 -8.10 2.80
C LEU A 48 -2.31 -7.28 3.11
N ASP A 49 -2.08 -7.00 4.39
CA ASP A 49 -0.86 -6.34 4.88
C ASP A 49 0.34 -7.30 5.02
N GLY A 50 0.16 -8.61 4.85
CA GLY A 50 1.21 -9.63 5.03
C GLY A 50 1.44 -10.08 6.47
N SER A 51 0.73 -9.52 7.47
CA SER A 51 0.86 -9.90 8.88
C SER A 51 0.54 -11.38 9.13
N GLY A 52 1.25 -12.01 10.07
CA GLY A 52 1.04 -13.40 10.48
C GLY A 52 1.62 -14.47 9.55
N ASN A 53 2.21 -14.11 8.39
CA ASN A 53 2.75 -15.07 7.43
C ASN A 53 3.93 -15.92 7.98
N ASP A 54 4.68 -15.42 8.97
CA ASP A 54 5.59 -16.23 9.80
C ASP A 54 5.00 -16.39 11.22
N PRO A 55 4.56 -17.59 11.65
CA PRO A 55 3.99 -17.80 12.98
C PRO A 55 4.96 -17.60 14.16
N GLY A 56 6.28 -17.62 13.92
CA GLY A 56 7.30 -17.28 14.90
C GLY A 56 7.62 -15.78 14.92
N HIS A 57 7.39 -15.09 13.81
CA HIS A 57 7.68 -13.66 13.63
C HIS A 57 6.52 -12.91 12.93
N PRO A 58 5.33 -12.77 13.56
CA PRO A 58 4.12 -12.33 12.85
C PRO A 58 4.21 -10.98 12.13
N GLY A 59 5.08 -10.07 12.58
CA GLY A 59 5.31 -8.77 11.92
C GLY A 59 6.48 -8.74 10.93
N TRP A 60 6.96 -9.90 10.43
CA TRP A 60 7.89 -9.93 9.30
C TRP A 60 7.14 -9.77 7.99
N GLY A 61 7.62 -8.86 7.13
CA GLY A 61 7.00 -8.56 5.84
C GLY A 61 5.64 -7.86 5.92
N GLU A 62 5.19 -7.46 7.12
CA GLU A 62 3.97 -6.69 7.34
C GLU A 62 4.11 -5.25 6.78
N ALA A 63 3.06 -4.73 6.15
CA ALA A 63 3.00 -3.36 5.67
C ALA A 63 3.10 -2.35 6.84
N GLY A 64 3.81 -1.24 6.63
CA GLY A 64 4.12 -0.27 7.68
C GLY A 64 5.38 -0.60 8.50
N THR A 65 6.06 -1.73 8.25
CA THR A 65 7.30 -2.10 8.93
C THR A 65 8.56 -1.47 8.32
N LEU A 66 9.71 -1.65 8.97
CA LEU A 66 10.97 -1.04 8.56
C LEU A 66 11.68 -1.86 7.49
N TYR A 67 12.27 -1.18 6.50
CA TYR A 67 13.18 -1.84 5.55
C TYR A 67 14.38 -2.49 6.26
N LEU A 68 14.68 -3.73 5.88
CA LEU A 68 15.85 -4.46 6.36
C LEU A 68 17.16 -3.78 5.92
N ARG A 69 18.15 -3.80 6.80
CA ARG A 69 19.49 -3.25 6.53
C ARG A 69 20.51 -4.36 6.35
N VAL A 70 21.01 -4.52 5.12
CA VAL A 70 22.11 -5.46 4.78
C VAL A 70 23.45 -5.01 5.39
N THR A 71 23.59 -3.72 5.72
CA THR A 71 24.81 -3.15 6.34
C THR A 71 24.47 -1.95 7.22
N THR A 72 25.42 -1.54 8.06
CA THR A 72 25.33 -0.37 8.95
C THR A 72 24.98 0.90 8.17
N PRO A 73 24.01 1.72 8.62
CA PRO A 73 23.65 2.96 7.94
C PRO A 73 24.79 3.98 7.96
N ASN A 74 25.07 4.59 6.80
CA ASN A 74 26.06 5.65 6.65
C ASN A 74 25.40 7.03 6.64
N TYR A 75 25.42 7.71 7.79
CA TYR A 75 25.02 9.12 7.93
C TYR A 75 26.21 9.94 8.45
N ALA A 76 26.33 11.19 8.02
CA ALA A 76 27.48 12.07 8.32
C ALA A 76 27.58 12.51 9.79
N ASP A 77 26.62 12.12 10.62
CA ASP A 77 26.57 12.28 12.08
C ASP A 77 26.31 10.94 12.80
N GLY A 78 26.26 9.82 12.07
CA GLY A 78 25.84 8.51 12.57
C GLY A 78 24.33 8.36 12.84
N VAL A 79 23.52 9.42 12.64
CA VAL A 79 22.12 9.49 13.07
C VAL A 79 21.19 9.74 11.89
N SER A 80 21.27 10.89 11.22
CA SER A 80 20.32 11.22 10.14
C SER A 80 20.80 12.25 9.13
N ARG A 81 21.92 12.96 9.33
CA ARG A 81 22.48 13.90 8.35
C ARG A 81 22.98 13.15 7.11
N MET A 82 22.55 13.58 5.93
CA MET A 82 23.01 12.98 4.66
C MET A 82 24.53 13.11 4.49
N VAL A 83 25.14 12.12 3.84
CA VAL A 83 26.58 12.14 3.51
C VAL A 83 26.80 13.08 2.32
N ALA A 84 27.80 13.96 2.43
CA ALA A 84 28.21 14.84 1.34
C ALA A 84 29.04 14.08 0.29
N GLY A 85 28.90 14.46 -0.98
CA GLY A 85 29.59 13.86 -2.11
C GLY A 85 29.49 14.73 -3.37
N PRO A 86 29.92 14.22 -4.54
CA PRO A 86 29.67 14.90 -5.81
C PRO A 86 28.16 15.02 -6.09
N SER A 87 27.73 16.04 -6.84
CA SER A 87 26.30 16.25 -7.15
C SER A 87 25.70 15.00 -7.82
N PRO A 88 24.52 14.53 -7.39
CA PRO A 88 23.80 13.44 -8.06
C PRO A 88 23.60 13.69 -9.56
N ARG A 89 23.37 14.95 -9.98
CA ARG A 89 23.25 15.29 -11.40
C ARG A 89 24.60 15.22 -12.13
N TYR A 90 25.70 15.58 -11.49
CA TYR A 90 27.03 15.36 -12.07
C TYR A 90 27.32 13.87 -12.28
N ILE A 91 26.94 13.01 -11.33
CA ILE A 91 27.06 11.54 -11.48
C ILE A 91 26.17 11.06 -12.64
N SER A 92 24.89 11.50 -12.69
CA SER A 92 23.95 11.20 -13.78
C SER A 92 24.55 11.53 -15.15
N ASN A 93 25.03 12.76 -15.35
CA ASN A 93 25.67 13.20 -16.59
C ASN A 93 26.94 12.42 -16.92
N ARG A 94 27.75 12.06 -15.92
CA ARG A 94 29.06 11.45 -16.13
C ARG A 94 29.02 9.94 -16.33
N VAL A 95 27.95 9.27 -15.90
CA VAL A 95 27.85 7.79 -15.88
C VAL A 95 26.69 7.26 -16.72
N PHE A 96 25.54 7.95 -16.75
CA PHE A 96 24.29 7.42 -17.32
C PHE A 96 23.80 8.14 -18.58
N ASN A 97 24.44 9.25 -18.99
CA ASN A 97 24.10 9.94 -20.23
C ASN A 97 24.58 9.11 -21.45
N ASP A 98 23.64 8.44 -22.09
CA ASP A 98 23.86 7.64 -23.31
C ASP A 98 24.01 8.47 -24.59
N VAL A 99 23.82 9.80 -24.51
CA VAL A 99 23.75 10.75 -25.64
C VAL A 99 22.80 10.34 -26.78
N GLY A 100 21.70 9.65 -26.45
CA GLY A 100 20.67 9.19 -27.39
C GLY A 100 21.03 7.89 -28.14
N GLN A 101 21.92 7.06 -27.59
CA GLN A 101 22.30 5.78 -28.20
C GLN A 101 21.27 4.68 -27.95
N ASN A 102 20.87 3.98 -29.01
CA ASN A 102 20.06 2.75 -28.90
C ASN A 102 20.93 1.60 -28.37
N LEU A 103 20.84 1.32 -27.07
CA LEU A 103 21.51 0.19 -26.43
C LEU A 103 20.57 -1.02 -26.38
N PHE A 104 21.02 -2.15 -26.93
CA PHE A 104 20.28 -3.42 -26.94
C PHE A 104 20.82 -4.37 -25.86
N SER A 105 19.98 -5.28 -25.37
CA SER A 105 20.40 -6.28 -24.38
C SER A 105 21.34 -7.31 -24.99
N GLU A 106 22.55 -7.44 -24.44
CA GLU A 106 23.52 -8.48 -24.82
C GLU A 106 23.04 -9.91 -24.53
N ASN A 107 21.93 -10.06 -23.77
CA ASN A 107 21.34 -11.33 -23.36
C ASN A 107 19.93 -11.54 -23.94
N ASP A 108 19.59 -10.84 -25.03
CA ASP A 108 18.28 -10.88 -25.71
C ASP A 108 17.06 -10.62 -24.79
N VAL A 109 17.26 -9.94 -23.66
CA VAL A 109 16.18 -9.62 -22.71
C VAL A 109 15.20 -8.64 -23.36
N SER A 110 14.00 -9.12 -23.66
CA SER A 110 12.92 -8.30 -24.21
C SER A 110 12.48 -7.20 -23.24
N GLN A 111 11.83 -6.16 -23.78
CA GLN A 111 11.28 -5.04 -23.01
C GLN A 111 10.35 -5.46 -21.86
N TRP A 112 9.73 -6.65 -21.92
CA TRP A 112 8.97 -7.21 -20.80
C TRP A 112 9.79 -7.31 -19.50
N GLY A 113 11.11 -7.54 -19.59
CA GLY A 113 11.97 -7.73 -18.42
C GLY A 113 11.99 -6.55 -17.46
N TRP A 114 12.01 -5.30 -17.95
CA TRP A 114 11.99 -4.12 -17.08
C TRP A 114 10.59 -3.85 -16.53
N VAL A 115 9.54 -4.05 -17.34
CA VAL A 115 8.14 -3.84 -16.92
C VAL A 115 7.75 -4.84 -15.84
N TRP A 116 8.16 -6.10 -15.99
CA TRP A 116 8.00 -7.14 -14.98
C TRP A 116 8.81 -6.82 -13.72
N GLY A 117 10.05 -6.33 -13.86
CA GLY A 117 10.85 -5.86 -12.73
C GLY A 117 10.18 -4.74 -11.94
N GLN A 118 9.55 -3.78 -12.63
CA GLN A 118 8.78 -2.71 -12.00
C GLN A 118 7.51 -3.25 -11.31
N PHE A 119 6.73 -4.07 -11.99
CA PHE A 119 5.53 -4.69 -11.39
C PHE A 119 5.87 -5.49 -10.11
N VAL A 120 7.02 -6.19 -10.11
CA VAL A 120 7.53 -6.92 -8.94
C VAL A 120 8.04 -6.00 -7.84
N ASP A 121 8.72 -4.89 -8.14
CA ASP A 121 9.06 -3.86 -7.14
C ASP A 121 7.80 -3.33 -6.45
N HIS A 122 6.72 -3.12 -7.21
CA HIS A 122 5.47 -2.58 -6.69
C HIS A 122 4.70 -3.56 -5.78
N ASP A 123 5.02 -4.86 -5.82
CA ASP A 123 4.45 -5.90 -4.96
C ASP A 123 5.19 -6.02 -3.61
N ILE A 124 6.47 -5.64 -3.56
CA ILE A 124 7.37 -5.85 -2.41
C ILE A 124 7.87 -4.57 -1.72
N GLY A 125 7.67 -3.41 -2.35
CA GLY A 125 8.37 -2.19 -1.99
C GLY A 125 7.63 -0.90 -2.33
N LEU A 126 7.36 -0.09 -1.31
CA LEU A 126 7.00 1.31 -1.39
C LEU A 126 7.49 2.04 -0.13
N ARG A 127 8.51 2.88 -0.27
CA ARG A 127 8.90 3.79 0.83
C ARG A 127 7.82 4.86 1.03
N ASP A 128 7.55 5.24 2.28
CA ASP A 128 6.65 6.37 2.60
C ASP A 128 7.06 7.63 1.82
N GLU A 129 6.21 8.05 0.88
CA GLU A 129 6.50 9.12 -0.08
C GLU A 129 6.28 10.53 0.48
N THR A 130 5.75 10.66 1.69
CA THR A 130 5.37 11.94 2.28
C THR A 130 6.58 12.90 2.33
N PRO A 131 6.57 14.04 1.62
CA PRO A 131 7.75 14.93 1.55
C PRO A 131 8.08 15.55 2.92
N ALA A 132 9.11 15.05 3.61
CA ALA A 132 9.42 15.44 4.99
C ALA A 132 10.52 16.50 5.11
N GLU A 133 11.63 16.33 4.39
CA GLU A 133 12.77 17.27 4.42
C GLU A 133 13.19 17.66 3.01
N SER A 134 12.93 18.91 2.62
CA SER A 134 13.38 19.45 1.34
C SER A 134 14.91 19.43 1.25
N ALA A 135 15.44 18.81 0.20
CA ALA A 135 16.88 18.71 -0.07
C ALA A 135 17.14 18.73 -1.59
N PRO A 136 16.72 19.81 -2.29
CA PRO A 136 16.71 19.86 -3.75
C PRO A 136 18.10 19.66 -4.36
N ILE A 137 18.16 19.01 -5.52
CA ILE A 137 19.41 18.60 -6.17
C ILE A 137 19.88 19.74 -7.10
N PRO A 138 21.00 20.43 -6.79
CA PRO A 138 21.52 21.49 -7.64
C PRO A 138 22.21 20.93 -8.89
N PHE A 139 22.06 21.67 -9.98
CA PHE A 139 22.67 21.42 -11.29
C PHE A 139 23.35 22.71 -11.80
N ASP A 140 24.09 22.61 -12.90
CA ASP A 140 24.63 23.79 -13.60
C ASP A 140 23.51 24.40 -14.48
N PRO A 141 23.32 25.73 -14.55
CA PRO A 141 22.42 26.35 -15.54
C PRO A 141 22.73 25.98 -17.00
N HIS A 142 23.98 25.59 -17.30
CA HIS A 142 24.42 25.10 -18.62
C HIS A 142 24.33 23.57 -18.75
N ASP A 143 23.79 22.87 -17.76
CA ASP A 143 23.52 21.43 -17.82
C ASP A 143 22.46 21.16 -18.93
N PRO A 144 22.75 20.28 -19.91
CA PRO A 144 21.76 19.83 -20.87
C PRO A 144 20.80 18.84 -20.18
N LEU A 145 19.94 19.37 -19.30
CA LEU A 145 18.89 18.61 -18.63
C LEU A 145 17.95 17.97 -19.64
N GLU A 146 17.41 18.80 -20.53
CA GLU A 146 16.26 18.54 -21.38
C GLU A 146 16.28 19.47 -22.61
N ALA A 147 15.36 19.27 -23.55
CA ALA A 147 15.20 20.14 -24.72
C ALA A 147 14.45 21.47 -24.43
N PHE A 148 14.17 21.79 -23.15
CA PHE A 148 13.45 22.99 -22.72
C PHE A 148 14.33 23.96 -21.90
N ALA A 149 13.78 25.14 -21.55
CA ALA A 149 14.51 26.19 -20.85
C ALA A 149 14.89 25.79 -19.41
N ASN A 150 16.19 25.89 -19.08
CA ASN A 150 16.71 25.53 -17.76
C ASN A 150 16.65 26.71 -16.77
N ASP A 151 15.44 27.07 -16.29
CA ASP A 151 15.21 28.18 -15.35
C ASP A 151 14.82 27.74 -13.92
N LEU A 152 14.67 26.43 -13.68
CA LEU A 152 14.24 25.86 -12.39
C LEU A 152 15.28 26.00 -11.26
N GLY A 153 16.57 26.16 -11.60
CA GLY A 153 17.69 26.33 -10.64
C GLY A 153 18.10 25.10 -9.81
N ALA A 154 17.17 24.20 -9.50
CA ALA A 154 17.44 22.89 -8.89
C ALA A 154 16.31 21.91 -9.21
N MET A 155 16.60 20.60 -9.20
CA MET A 155 15.56 19.57 -9.27
C MET A 155 14.91 19.39 -7.88
N GLY A 156 13.57 19.32 -7.86
CA GLY A 156 12.81 19.06 -6.65
C GLY A 156 13.15 17.69 -6.07
N PHE A 157 13.59 17.66 -4.82
CA PHE A 157 13.80 16.44 -4.05
C PHE A 157 13.47 16.70 -2.58
N ALA A 158 12.76 15.76 -1.97
CA ALA A 158 12.56 15.72 -0.52
C ALA A 158 12.96 14.34 -0.01
N ARG A 159 13.54 14.29 1.18
CA ARG A 159 13.74 13.03 1.90
C ARG A 159 12.38 12.53 2.38
N THR A 160 12.17 11.22 2.25
CA THR A 160 11.07 10.50 2.89
C THR A 160 11.12 10.67 4.41
N PRO A 161 10.03 10.40 5.15
CA PRO A 161 10.02 10.55 6.60
C PRO A 161 11.08 9.70 7.31
N ALA A 162 11.41 10.08 8.54
CA ALA A 162 12.07 9.19 9.47
C ALA A 162 11.01 8.29 10.09
N ALA A 163 11.19 6.97 10.01
CA ALA A 163 10.28 6.04 10.67
C ALA A 163 10.24 6.28 12.18
N THR A 164 9.07 6.10 12.80
CA THR A 164 8.79 6.45 14.21
C THR A 164 9.85 5.93 15.17
N GLY A 165 10.40 6.82 16.01
CA GLY A 165 11.45 6.49 16.98
C GLY A 165 12.88 6.45 16.41
N THR A 166 13.09 6.84 15.14
CA THR A 166 14.41 6.84 14.48
C THR A 166 14.86 8.23 14.03
N GLY A 167 16.16 8.41 13.83
CA GLY A 167 16.73 9.61 13.20
C GLY A 167 16.99 10.81 14.12
N VAL A 168 16.81 10.66 15.43
CA VAL A 168 17.08 11.70 16.46
C VAL A 168 18.19 11.27 17.42
N THR A 169 18.09 10.09 18.02
CA THR A 169 19.11 9.48 18.91
C THR A 169 19.62 8.13 18.42
N SER A 170 18.94 7.55 17.43
CA SER A 170 19.25 6.29 16.75
C SER A 170 19.32 6.54 15.24
N PRO A 171 20.03 5.71 14.45
CA PRO A 171 20.10 5.89 13.00
C PRO A 171 18.70 5.89 12.36
N ARG A 172 18.43 6.88 11.50
CA ARG A 172 17.17 7.04 10.76
C ARG A 172 16.86 5.76 9.98
N GLN A 173 15.60 5.32 10.00
CA GLN A 173 15.11 4.24 9.16
C GLN A 173 13.92 4.72 8.32
N GLN A 174 13.53 3.89 7.36
CA GLN A 174 12.46 4.13 6.40
C GLN A 174 11.44 3.00 6.51
N THR A 175 10.17 3.34 6.38
CA THR A 175 9.04 2.41 6.40
C THR A 175 8.72 1.95 4.98
N ASN A 176 8.46 0.64 4.82
CA ASN A 176 7.78 0.07 3.67
C ASN A 176 6.26 0.19 3.92
N THR A 177 5.49 0.77 3.01
CA THR A 177 4.04 0.99 3.17
C THR A 177 3.18 -0.04 2.43
N VAL A 178 3.81 -0.95 1.67
CA VAL A 178 3.21 -2.22 1.21
C VAL A 178 3.83 -3.41 1.94
N SER A 179 3.33 -4.63 1.70
CA SER A 179 3.93 -5.83 2.26
C SER A 179 5.35 -6.06 1.72
N GLY A 180 6.12 -6.90 2.40
CA GLY A 180 7.48 -7.32 1.99
C GLY A 180 7.52 -8.65 1.25
N TYR A 181 6.39 -9.07 0.66
CA TYR A 181 6.18 -10.41 0.11
C TYR A 181 5.75 -10.35 -1.35
N LEU A 182 6.02 -11.43 -2.10
CA LEU A 182 5.41 -11.66 -3.41
C LEU A 182 4.03 -12.32 -3.18
N ASP A 183 3.04 -11.50 -2.87
CA ASP A 183 1.70 -11.91 -2.46
C ASP A 183 0.57 -11.38 -3.38
N GLY A 184 0.90 -10.48 -4.32
CA GLY A 184 -0.08 -9.84 -5.20
C GLY A 184 -0.68 -8.55 -4.63
N SER A 185 -0.11 -7.95 -3.58
CA SER A 185 -0.50 -6.63 -3.06
C SER A 185 -0.55 -5.54 -4.15
N ALA A 186 0.28 -5.64 -5.20
CA ALA A 186 0.23 -4.76 -6.37
C ALA A 186 -1.12 -4.80 -7.11
N VAL A 187 -1.82 -5.94 -7.05
CA VAL A 187 -3.11 -6.22 -7.72
C VAL A 187 -4.29 -6.04 -6.75
N TYR A 188 -4.19 -6.61 -5.54
CA TYR A 188 -5.28 -6.69 -4.57
C TYR A 188 -5.32 -5.53 -3.58
N GLY A 189 -4.18 -4.88 -3.34
CA GLY A 189 -4.00 -3.85 -2.31
C GLY A 189 -3.72 -4.45 -0.92
N ILE A 190 -3.22 -3.60 -0.02
CA ILE A 190 -2.83 -3.99 1.35
C ILE A 190 -3.92 -3.77 2.41
N ASP A 191 -5.09 -3.25 2.02
CA ASP A 191 -6.19 -2.95 2.94
C ASP A 191 -7.56 -3.39 2.38
N SER A 192 -8.49 -3.70 3.29
CA SER A 192 -9.82 -4.20 2.92
C SER A 192 -10.68 -3.17 2.19
N THR A 193 -10.50 -1.88 2.45
CA THR A 193 -11.25 -0.77 1.82
C THR A 193 -10.88 -0.66 0.35
N ARG A 194 -9.57 -0.73 0.02
CA ARG A 194 -9.09 -0.77 -1.36
C ARG A 194 -9.58 -2.03 -2.08
N LEU A 195 -9.46 -3.20 -1.45
CA LEU A 195 -9.89 -4.46 -2.07
C LEU A 195 -11.41 -4.51 -2.31
N GLU A 196 -12.21 -4.02 -1.37
CA GLU A 196 -13.67 -3.90 -1.53
C GLU A 196 -14.02 -2.98 -2.70
N TRP A 197 -13.38 -1.81 -2.76
CA TRP A 197 -13.57 -0.87 -3.86
C TRP A 197 -13.14 -1.47 -5.21
N LEU A 198 -12.11 -2.32 -5.24
CA LEU A 198 -11.65 -3.01 -6.44
C LEU A 198 -12.51 -4.21 -6.86
N ARG A 199 -13.26 -4.87 -5.97
CA ARG A 199 -14.04 -6.09 -6.28
C ARG A 199 -15.46 -5.81 -6.77
N GLU A 200 -15.99 -6.68 -7.63
CA GLU A 200 -17.39 -6.57 -8.08
C GLU A 200 -18.37 -6.75 -6.90
N GLY A 201 -19.16 -5.72 -6.60
CA GLY A 201 -20.05 -5.66 -5.44
C GLY A 201 -20.34 -4.22 -5.00
N PRO A 202 -21.03 -4.00 -3.87
CA PRO A 202 -21.16 -2.69 -3.24
C PRO A 202 -19.82 -2.23 -2.62
N VAL A 203 -19.86 -1.07 -1.96
CA VAL A 203 -18.81 -0.60 -1.05
C VAL A 203 -19.53 -0.09 0.20
N ASP A 204 -19.70 -0.96 1.19
CA ASP A 204 -20.45 -0.74 2.42
C ASP A 204 -19.73 -1.22 3.71
N GLY A 205 -18.51 -1.73 3.57
CA GLY A 205 -17.65 -2.24 4.64
C GLY A 205 -17.69 -3.75 4.84
N ASP A 206 -18.38 -4.51 3.98
CA ASP A 206 -18.58 -5.95 4.10
C ASP A 206 -18.06 -6.73 2.87
N LEU A 207 -16.75 -7.01 2.88
CA LEU A 207 -16.07 -7.83 1.88
C LEU A 207 -16.65 -9.25 1.65
N THR A 208 -17.58 -9.72 2.50
CA THR A 208 -18.23 -11.02 2.32
C THR A 208 -19.34 -10.99 1.26
N ASN A 209 -19.83 -9.80 0.89
CA ASN A 209 -20.89 -9.64 -0.10
C ASN A 209 -20.37 -9.35 -1.54
N ASN A 210 -19.09 -8.98 -1.71
CA ASN A 210 -18.46 -8.83 -3.02
C ASN A 210 -18.17 -10.18 -3.68
N ALA A 211 -18.34 -10.26 -5.00
CA ALA A 211 -17.82 -11.37 -5.80
C ALA A 211 -16.29 -11.40 -5.80
N ALA A 212 -15.70 -12.53 -6.20
CA ALA A 212 -14.24 -12.70 -6.26
C ALA A 212 -13.53 -11.87 -7.35
N PRO A 213 -14.09 -11.66 -8.56
CA PRO A 213 -13.44 -10.86 -9.60
C PRO A 213 -13.22 -9.40 -9.21
N LEU A 214 -12.18 -8.80 -9.78
CA LEU A 214 -12.01 -7.35 -9.77
C LEU A 214 -12.96 -6.70 -10.78
N LEU A 215 -13.44 -5.51 -10.45
CA LEU A 215 -14.33 -4.69 -11.25
C LEU A 215 -13.59 -4.21 -12.51
N LEU A 216 -13.84 -4.84 -13.67
CA LEU A 216 -13.18 -4.51 -14.94
C LEU A 216 -14.14 -3.95 -16.01
N PRO A 217 -14.55 -2.66 -15.95
CA PRO A 217 -15.44 -2.05 -16.94
C PRO A 217 -14.83 -2.11 -18.36
N GLY A 218 -15.42 -2.93 -19.22
CA GLY A 218 -14.93 -3.17 -20.59
C GLY A 218 -13.63 -3.95 -20.66
N GLY A 219 -13.26 -4.71 -19.61
CA GLY A 219 -12.02 -5.50 -19.56
C GLY A 219 -10.77 -4.69 -19.23
N TYR A 220 -10.91 -3.49 -18.67
CA TYR A 220 -9.83 -2.64 -18.17
C TYR A 220 -10.01 -2.38 -16.68
N LEU A 221 -8.92 -2.10 -15.95
CA LEU A 221 -8.98 -1.64 -14.57
C LEU A 221 -10.00 -0.50 -14.38
N PRO A 222 -10.68 -0.42 -13.23
CA PRO A 222 -11.68 0.61 -13.00
C PRO A 222 -11.01 1.99 -12.99
N ARG A 223 -11.66 3.00 -13.56
CA ARG A 223 -11.27 4.40 -13.34
C ARG A 223 -11.76 4.88 -11.98
N ALA A 224 -11.16 5.93 -11.43
CA ALA A 224 -11.70 6.60 -10.24
C ALA A 224 -13.19 7.00 -10.40
N ASP A 225 -13.63 7.38 -11.60
CA ASP A 225 -15.04 7.67 -11.90
C ASP A 225 -15.98 6.44 -12.02
N ALA A 226 -15.45 5.20 -12.02
CA ALA A 226 -16.23 3.98 -12.30
C ALA A 226 -17.34 3.68 -11.28
N ARG A 227 -17.23 4.17 -10.04
CA ARG A 227 -18.28 4.08 -9.00
C ARG A 227 -19.09 5.38 -8.85
N GLY A 228 -19.08 6.25 -9.88
CA GLY A 228 -19.90 7.46 -9.96
C GLY A 228 -19.41 8.66 -9.15
N ASN A 229 -18.62 8.45 -8.09
CA ASN A 229 -17.98 9.51 -7.31
C ASN A 229 -16.45 9.31 -7.24
N PRO A 230 -15.65 10.10 -7.98
CA PRO A 230 -14.18 10.02 -7.94
C PRO A 230 -13.57 10.35 -6.57
N VAL A 231 -14.27 11.11 -5.71
CA VAL A 231 -13.77 11.50 -4.37
C VAL A 231 -13.75 10.30 -3.41
N THR A 232 -14.52 9.25 -3.70
CA THR A 232 -14.54 7.99 -2.94
C THR A 232 -13.71 6.89 -3.60
N ALA A 233 -12.84 7.21 -4.56
CA ALA A 233 -11.88 6.27 -5.11
C ALA A 233 -10.61 6.17 -4.23
N PRO A 234 -9.96 4.99 -4.13
CA PRO A 234 -8.65 4.88 -3.53
C PRO A 234 -7.63 5.81 -4.20
N SER A 235 -6.70 6.35 -3.42
CA SER A 235 -5.63 7.21 -3.94
C SER A 235 -4.75 6.47 -4.96
N MET A 236 -4.30 7.20 -5.97
CA MET A 236 -3.33 6.77 -6.98
C MET A 236 -2.40 7.94 -7.27
N ASP A 237 -1.17 7.67 -7.69
CA ASP A 237 -0.22 8.70 -8.07
C ASP A 237 -0.53 9.28 -9.46
N LEU A 238 -0.41 10.60 -9.59
CA LEU A 238 -0.95 11.36 -10.72
C LEU A 238 0.17 12.06 -11.51
N PHE A 239 0.67 11.38 -12.53
CA PHE A 239 1.74 11.88 -13.39
C PHE A 239 1.21 12.50 -14.68
N GLY A 240 1.91 13.54 -15.17
CA GLY A 240 1.62 14.22 -16.43
C GLY A 240 0.15 14.67 -16.54
N GLY A 241 -0.54 14.22 -17.60
CA GLY A 241 -1.93 14.60 -17.86
C GLY A 241 -2.94 14.16 -16.79
N LEU A 242 -2.63 13.14 -15.98
CA LEU A 242 -3.51 12.69 -14.90
C LEU A 242 -3.59 13.70 -13.75
N ALA A 243 -2.56 14.53 -13.53
CA ALA A 243 -2.64 15.62 -12.56
C ALA A 243 -3.73 16.66 -12.93
N GLY A 244 -4.01 16.83 -14.23
CA GLY A 244 -5.13 17.66 -14.72
C GLY A 244 -6.44 16.90 -14.91
N THR A 245 -6.45 15.57 -14.79
CA THR A 245 -7.62 14.70 -14.98
C THR A 245 -7.65 13.52 -13.98
N PRO A 246 -7.62 13.77 -12.66
CA PRO A 246 -7.48 12.72 -11.63
C PRO A 246 -8.54 11.62 -11.73
N GLN A 247 -9.77 11.98 -12.12
CA GLN A 247 -10.88 11.05 -12.31
C GLN A 247 -10.64 10.00 -13.41
N ALA A 248 -9.70 10.24 -14.33
CA ALA A 248 -9.35 9.34 -15.43
C ALA A 248 -8.28 8.30 -15.06
N ALA A 249 -7.62 8.44 -13.90
CA ALA A 249 -6.66 7.47 -13.40
C ALA A 249 -7.33 6.11 -13.18
N ARG A 250 -6.59 5.03 -13.46
CA ARG A 250 -7.03 3.65 -13.19
C ARG A 250 -6.68 3.31 -11.74
N ILE A 251 -7.55 2.58 -11.04
CA ILE A 251 -7.29 2.10 -9.68
C ILE A 251 -6.75 0.68 -9.75
N ALA A 252 -5.75 0.37 -8.92
CA ALA A 252 -5.15 -0.95 -8.74
C ALA A 252 -4.82 -1.16 -7.25
N GLY A 253 -4.19 -2.29 -6.90
CA GLY A 253 -3.71 -2.57 -5.55
C GLY A 253 -2.62 -1.59 -5.10
N ASP A 254 -1.53 -1.49 -5.88
CA ASP A 254 -0.49 -0.48 -5.71
C ASP A 254 -0.91 0.88 -6.29
N VAL A 255 -0.47 1.97 -5.65
CA VAL A 255 -0.83 3.36 -5.97
C VAL A 255 -0.13 3.93 -7.20
N ARG A 256 1.02 3.38 -7.58
CA ARG A 256 1.86 3.85 -8.71
C ARG A 256 1.47 3.25 -10.06
N ALA A 257 0.43 2.41 -10.13
CA ALA A 257 0.00 1.69 -11.34
C ALA A 257 -0.26 2.54 -12.60
N ASN A 258 -0.33 3.87 -12.48
CA ASN A 258 -0.49 4.82 -13.59
C ASN A 258 0.82 5.48 -14.08
N GLU A 259 1.98 5.19 -13.47
CA GLU A 259 3.27 5.82 -13.82
C GLU A 259 3.62 5.72 -15.31
N ASN A 260 3.32 4.57 -15.94
CA ASN A 260 3.50 4.39 -17.38
C ASN A 260 2.52 3.36 -17.95
N VAL A 261 2.32 3.42 -19.27
CA VAL A 261 1.35 2.57 -20.00
C VAL A 261 1.73 1.08 -20.01
N ALA A 262 3.01 0.73 -19.86
CA ALA A 262 3.45 -0.66 -19.85
C ALA A 262 3.14 -1.32 -18.51
N LEU A 263 3.50 -0.68 -17.39
CA LEU A 263 3.10 -1.10 -16.05
C LEU A 263 1.58 -1.24 -15.93
N LEU A 264 0.83 -0.24 -16.42
CA LEU A 264 -0.64 -0.26 -16.40
C LEU A 264 -1.22 -1.44 -17.20
N ALA A 265 -0.54 -1.87 -18.27
CA ALA A 265 -0.94 -3.05 -19.04
C ALA A 265 -0.67 -4.36 -18.28
N VAL A 266 0.40 -4.45 -17.47
CA VAL A 266 0.65 -5.60 -16.58
C VAL A 266 -0.36 -5.64 -15.45
N GLN A 267 -0.60 -4.50 -14.80
CA GLN A 267 -1.64 -4.36 -13.78
C GLN A 267 -3.03 -4.76 -14.33
N THR A 268 -3.36 -4.38 -15.56
CA THR A 268 -4.59 -4.80 -16.25
C THR A 268 -4.57 -6.28 -16.68
N LEU A 269 -3.40 -6.91 -16.85
CA LEU A 269 -3.26 -8.33 -17.19
C LEU A 269 -3.50 -9.22 -15.97
N PHE A 270 -2.92 -8.90 -14.82
CA PHE A 270 -3.06 -9.70 -13.60
C PHE A 270 -4.40 -9.53 -12.88
N ALA A 271 -5.17 -8.50 -13.23
CA ALA A 271 -6.52 -8.28 -12.72
C ALA A 271 -7.62 -9.11 -13.45
N ARG A 272 -7.28 -9.82 -14.54
CA ARG A 272 -8.21 -10.51 -15.46
C ARG A 272 -8.30 -12.02 -15.23
#